data_AF-A0AAU1PWZ4-F1
#
_entry.id   AF-A0AAU1PWZ4-F1
#
_cell.length_a   1.000
_cell.length_b   1.000
_cell.length_c   1.000
_cell.angle_alpha   90.00
_cell.angle_beta   90.00
_cell.angle_gamma   90.00
#
_symmetry.space_group_name_H-M   'P 1'
#
loop_
_entity.id
_entity.type
_entity.pdbx_description
1 polymer ?
#
loop_
_entity_poly.entity_id
_entity_poly.type
_entity_poly.pdbx_seq_one_letter_code
_entity_poly.pdbx_strand_id
1 'polypeptide(L)'
;MTEQKTHRTVSPEIVAHDFATSMHGAMDQRKIDATVEALLSSQTGYPATLTTWGAPLPWTKFEVAITGGKTFRGGIWRGNGNRIARPGDDTESAPGMVYTDDIDALYNNTVSCQYNATVAYVNINWFDGDSNLLGNFQAATPSTLVGVGGGSGSWS
;
A
#
# COMPACT_ATOMS: atom_id res chain seq x y z
N MET A 1 -6.30 12.84 -17.97
CA MET A 1 -5.79 12.79 -16.58
C MET A 1 -4.62 13.75 -16.51
N THR A 2 -4.65 14.71 -15.58
CA THR A 2 -3.59 15.72 -15.47
C THR A 2 -2.48 15.15 -14.60
N GLU A 3 -1.30 14.91 -15.15
CA GLU A 3 -0.09 14.65 -14.38
C GLU A 3 0.17 15.82 -13.44
N GLN A 4 0.20 15.57 -12.14
CA GLN A 4 0.76 16.49 -11.17
C GLN A 4 2.08 15.91 -10.66
N LYS A 5 3.16 16.69 -10.76
CA LYS A 5 4.39 16.45 -9.97
C LYS A 5 4.06 16.74 -8.51
N THR A 6 3.42 15.82 -7.81
CA THR A 6 2.99 16.00 -6.42
C THR A 6 4.00 15.42 -5.44
N HIS A 7 4.11 16.12 -4.31
CA HIS A 7 4.99 15.85 -3.19
C HIS A 7 4.71 14.46 -2.59
N ARG A 8 5.70 13.56 -2.63
CA ARG A 8 5.65 12.29 -1.86
C ARG A 8 5.64 12.62 -0.37
N THR A 9 4.78 11.95 0.42
CA THR A 9 4.70 12.15 1.88
C THR A 9 6.04 11.86 2.57
N VAL A 10 6.79 10.89 2.05
CA VAL A 10 8.10 10.48 2.51
C VAL A 10 8.99 10.17 1.30
N SER A 11 10.31 10.20 1.47
CA SER A 11 11.22 9.94 0.36
C SER A 11 11.14 8.48 -0.13
N PRO A 12 11.37 8.23 -1.44
CA PRO A 12 11.42 6.88 -2.00
C PRO A 12 12.40 5.95 -1.26
N GLU A 13 13.52 6.50 -0.80
CA GLU A 13 14.61 5.76 -0.14
C GLU A 13 14.17 5.20 1.22
N ILE A 14 13.42 5.97 1.99
CA ILE A 14 12.87 5.51 3.28
C ILE A 14 11.88 4.36 3.04
N VAL A 15 10.99 4.51 2.04
CA VAL A 15 9.99 3.49 1.74
C VAL A 15 10.64 2.21 1.23
N ALA A 16 11.63 2.31 0.36
CA ALA A 16 12.37 1.17 -0.15
C ALA A 16 13.18 0.47 0.97
N HIS A 17 13.85 1.23 1.84
CA HIS A 17 14.56 0.70 3.00
C HIS A 17 13.61 -0.05 3.96
N ASP A 18 12.48 0.57 4.30
CA ASP A 18 11.51 0.00 5.23
C ASP A 18 10.84 -1.24 4.64
N PHE A 19 10.56 -1.24 3.33
CA PHE A 19 10.12 -2.43 2.60
C PHE A 19 11.15 -3.57 2.72
N ALA A 20 12.40 -3.32 2.33
CA ALA A 20 13.46 -4.33 2.36
C ALA A 20 13.68 -4.91 3.76
N THR A 21 13.66 -4.05 4.78
CA THR A 21 13.77 -4.46 6.18
C THR A 21 12.58 -5.33 6.60
N SER A 22 11.37 -4.93 6.22
CA SER A 22 10.15 -5.66 6.59
C SER A 22 10.00 -7.02 5.91
N MET A 23 10.56 -7.17 4.71
CA MET A 23 10.48 -8.39 3.90
C MET A 23 11.69 -9.31 4.04
N HIS A 24 12.73 -8.89 4.77
CA HIS A 24 13.93 -9.69 4.99
C HIS A 24 13.58 -11.06 5.61
N GLY A 25 13.97 -12.13 4.92
CA GLY A 25 13.67 -13.51 5.32
C GLY A 25 12.23 -13.98 5.03
N ALA A 26 11.34 -13.09 4.57
CA ALA A 26 9.97 -13.42 4.19
C ALA A 26 9.77 -13.48 2.66
N MET A 27 10.65 -12.87 1.88
CA MET A 27 10.65 -12.86 0.41
C MET A 27 12.05 -13.18 -0.13
N ASP A 28 12.14 -13.76 -1.34
CA ASP A 28 13.43 -13.98 -2.04
C ASP A 28 14.17 -12.65 -2.22
N GLN A 29 15.47 -12.64 -1.89
CA GLN A 29 16.26 -11.41 -1.91
C GLN A 29 16.23 -10.71 -3.28
N ARG A 30 16.23 -11.45 -4.39
CA ARG A 30 16.17 -10.84 -5.73
C ARG A 30 14.85 -10.12 -5.99
N LYS A 31 13.74 -10.63 -5.43
CA LYS A 31 12.43 -9.97 -5.50
C LYS A 31 12.39 -8.73 -4.61
N ILE A 32 13.05 -8.77 -3.45
CA ILE A 32 13.22 -7.60 -2.59
C ILE A 32 14.01 -6.53 -3.33
N ASP A 33 15.16 -6.87 -3.91
CA ASP A 33 16.03 -5.95 -4.64
C ASP A 33 15.30 -5.33 -5.84
N ALA A 34 14.60 -6.14 -6.64
CA ALA A 34 13.80 -5.65 -7.76
C ALA A 34 12.68 -4.69 -7.32
N THR A 35 12.04 -4.97 -6.18
CA THR A 35 11.02 -4.07 -5.62
C THR A 35 11.63 -2.77 -5.12
N VAL A 36 12.80 -2.82 -4.48
CA VAL A 36 13.55 -1.63 -4.06
C VAL A 36 13.90 -0.75 -5.26
N GLU A 37 14.45 -1.34 -6.33
CA GLU A 37 14.75 -0.62 -7.56
C GLU A 37 13.50 0.04 -8.16
N ALA A 38 12.38 -0.69 -8.19
CA ALA A 38 11.11 -0.16 -8.68
C ALA A 38 10.55 0.97 -7.80
N LEU A 39 10.66 0.90 -6.48
CA LEU A 39 10.20 1.96 -5.56
C LEU A 39 11.04 3.26 -5.69
N LEU A 40 12.32 3.11 -6.00
CA LEU A 40 13.27 4.20 -6.24
C LEU A 40 13.11 4.81 -7.63
N SER A 41 12.49 4.12 -8.59
CA SER A 41 12.26 4.66 -9.92
C SER A 41 11.24 5.80 -9.89
N SER A 42 11.35 6.70 -10.89
CA SER A 42 10.29 7.67 -11.14
C SER A 42 9.04 6.90 -11.53
N GLN A 43 7.90 7.27 -10.94
CA GLN A 43 6.60 6.65 -11.20
C GLN A 43 5.53 7.73 -11.36
N THR A 44 4.55 7.50 -12.22
CA THR A 44 3.41 8.41 -12.40
C THR A 44 2.49 8.38 -11.18
N GLY A 45 2.14 9.56 -10.66
CA GLY A 45 1.31 9.71 -9.45
C GLY A 45 -0.17 9.97 -9.77
N TYR A 46 -1.07 9.21 -9.13
CA TYR A 46 -2.52 9.33 -9.21
C TYR A 46 -3.12 9.65 -7.83
N PRO A 47 -3.89 10.74 -7.67
CA PRO A 47 -4.52 11.07 -6.39
C PRO A 47 -5.47 9.96 -5.94
N ALA A 48 -5.36 9.54 -4.68
CA ALA A 48 -6.15 8.47 -4.13
C ALA A 48 -6.48 8.68 -2.65
N THR A 49 -7.48 7.97 -2.15
CA THR A 49 -7.86 7.98 -0.74
C THR A 49 -7.82 6.57 -0.18
N LEU A 50 -7.06 6.37 0.89
CA LEU A 50 -7.12 5.18 1.72
C LEU A 50 -8.30 5.31 2.69
N THR A 51 -9.10 4.26 2.82
CA THR A 51 -10.12 4.14 3.87
C THR A 51 -9.95 2.81 4.60
N THR A 52 -10.00 2.86 5.93
CA THR A 52 -9.89 1.67 6.79
C THR A 52 -11.11 1.55 7.69
N TRP A 53 -11.63 0.32 7.85
CA TRP A 53 -12.77 0.04 8.74
C TRP A 53 -12.35 -0.77 9.95
N GLY A 54 -12.91 -0.42 11.10
CA GLY A 54 -12.79 -1.19 12.32
C GLY A 54 -13.56 -2.51 12.23
N ALA A 55 -12.90 -3.64 12.51
CA ALA A 55 -13.55 -4.95 12.55
C ALA A 55 -13.04 -5.80 13.74
N PRO A 56 -13.91 -6.61 14.39
CA PRO A 56 -13.54 -7.47 15.53
C PRO A 56 -12.73 -8.70 15.16
N LEU A 57 -12.19 -8.75 13.95
CA LEU A 57 -11.70 -9.96 13.33
C LEU A 57 -10.18 -9.86 13.11
N PRO A 58 -9.45 -10.99 13.11
CA PRO A 58 -8.01 -10.99 12.79
C PRO A 58 -7.72 -10.59 11.33
N TRP A 59 -8.76 -10.48 10.50
CA TRP A 59 -8.70 -9.86 9.18
C TRP A 59 -9.44 -8.52 9.18
N THR A 60 -8.88 -7.54 8.49
CA THR A 60 -9.48 -6.21 8.32
C THR A 60 -9.58 -5.89 6.84
N LYS A 61 -10.50 -5.01 6.46
CA LYS A 61 -10.60 -4.50 5.10
C LYS A 61 -10.01 -3.10 5.03
N PHE A 62 -9.37 -2.81 3.91
CA PHE A 62 -9.03 -1.45 3.52
C PHE A 62 -9.37 -1.26 2.05
N GLU A 63 -9.61 -0.02 1.68
CA GLU A 63 -9.81 0.38 0.30
C GLU A 63 -8.86 1.50 -0.06
N VAL A 64 -8.35 1.47 -1.29
CA VAL A 64 -7.65 2.60 -1.89
C VAL A 64 -8.41 2.98 -3.15
N ALA A 65 -9.05 4.15 -3.13
CA ALA A 65 -9.82 4.65 -4.26
C ALA A 65 -9.00 5.69 -5.04
N ILE A 66 -8.68 5.40 -6.30
CA ILE A 66 -8.04 6.37 -7.19
C ILE A 66 -9.10 7.35 -7.70
N THR A 67 -8.80 8.65 -7.63
CA THR A 67 -9.72 9.71 -8.05
C THR A 67 -9.97 9.61 -9.56
N GLY A 68 -11.23 9.33 -9.93
CA GLY A 68 -11.62 9.10 -11.32
C GLY A 68 -11.16 7.76 -11.90
N GLY A 69 -10.70 6.83 -11.06
CA GLY A 69 -10.24 5.50 -11.44
C GLY A 69 -10.95 4.39 -10.65
N LYS A 70 -10.29 3.23 -10.54
CA LYS A 70 -10.79 2.07 -9.78
C LYS A 70 -10.50 2.18 -8.29
N THR A 71 -11.19 1.34 -7.52
CA THR A 71 -10.93 1.13 -6.10
C THR A 71 -10.33 -0.24 -5.87
N PHE A 72 -9.17 -0.28 -5.21
CA PHE A 72 -8.63 -1.52 -4.67
C PHE A 72 -9.40 -1.88 -3.41
N ARG A 73 -9.80 -3.15 -3.28
CA ARG A 73 -10.38 -3.69 -2.04
C ARG A 73 -9.51 -4.84 -1.57
N GLY A 74 -8.84 -4.65 -0.44
CA GLY A 74 -7.91 -5.62 0.14
C GLY A 74 -8.36 -6.13 1.50
N GLY A 75 -8.15 -7.41 1.73
CA GLY A 75 -8.17 -7.99 3.07
C GLY A 75 -6.75 -8.05 3.61
N ILE A 76 -6.51 -7.53 4.80
CA ILE A 76 -5.21 -7.64 5.47
C ILE A 76 -5.29 -8.47 6.72
N TRP A 77 -4.29 -9.32 6.90
CA TRP A 77 -4.10 -10.05 8.13
C TRP A 77 -3.44 -9.17 9.20
N ARG A 78 -4.02 -9.13 10.39
CA ARG A 78 -3.45 -8.47 11.56
C ARG A 78 -2.34 -9.37 12.11
N GLY A 79 -1.09 -9.04 11.81
CA GLY A 79 0.06 -9.60 12.52
C GLY A 79 0.00 -9.32 14.02
N ASN A 80 0.65 -10.18 14.82
CA ASN A 80 0.91 -9.86 16.22
C ASN A 80 1.66 -8.53 16.31
N GLY A 81 1.08 -7.53 16.99
CA GLY A 81 1.66 -6.20 17.14
C GLY A 81 1.14 -5.13 16.18
N ASN A 82 0.37 -5.50 15.15
CA ASN A 82 -0.28 -4.53 14.28
C ASN A 82 -1.47 -3.88 14.99
N ARG A 83 -1.57 -2.55 14.90
CA ARG A 83 -2.82 -1.83 15.18
C ARG A 83 -3.51 -1.63 13.85
N ILE A 84 -4.66 -2.26 13.69
CA ILE A 84 -5.59 -1.89 12.63
C ILE A 84 -6.92 -1.56 13.32
N ALA A 85 -7.72 -0.63 12.80
CA ALA A 85 -8.96 -0.13 13.42
C ALA A 85 -9.73 -1.20 14.24
N ARG A 86 -9.92 -0.98 15.53
CA ARG A 86 -10.60 -1.90 16.45
C ARG A 86 -12.12 -1.82 16.27
N PRO A 87 -12.88 -2.80 16.80
CA PRO A 87 -14.32 -2.64 16.95
C PRO A 87 -14.66 -1.36 17.72
N GLY A 88 -15.44 -0.49 17.09
CA GLY A 88 -15.79 0.81 17.65
C GLY A 88 -14.84 1.96 17.31
N ASP A 89 -13.75 1.70 16.58
CA ASP A 89 -12.95 2.78 15.98
C ASP A 89 -13.72 3.35 14.78
N ASP A 90 -13.71 4.68 14.65
CA ASP A 90 -14.33 5.40 13.54
C ASP A 90 -13.67 5.02 12.20
N THR A 91 -14.43 5.16 11.11
CA THR A 91 -13.87 5.02 9.77
C THR A 91 -12.90 6.17 9.52
N GLU A 92 -11.61 5.87 9.41
CA GLU A 92 -10.59 6.85 9.04
C GLU A 92 -10.33 6.82 7.54
N SER A 93 -10.01 7.99 6.99
CA SER A 93 -9.55 8.12 5.60
C SER A 93 -8.34 9.03 5.50
N ALA A 94 -7.38 8.64 4.69
CA ALA A 94 -6.16 9.40 4.44
C ALA A 94 -5.99 9.68 2.94
N PRO A 95 -5.98 10.95 2.51
CA PRO A 95 -5.65 11.31 1.14
C PRO A 95 -4.16 11.07 0.87
N GLY A 96 -3.86 10.61 -0.33
CA GLY A 96 -2.50 10.26 -0.75
C GLY A 96 -2.40 10.10 -2.25
N MET A 97 -1.39 9.36 -2.67
CA MET A 97 -1.06 9.14 -4.08
C MET A 97 -0.76 7.66 -4.32
N VAL A 98 -1.28 7.11 -5.41
CA VAL A 98 -0.83 5.85 -6.00
C VAL A 98 0.22 6.16 -7.06
N TYR A 99 1.37 5.52 -6.96
CA TYR A 99 2.45 5.61 -7.92
C TYR A 99 2.50 4.31 -8.73
N THR A 100 2.49 4.43 -10.05
CA THR A 100 2.66 3.33 -11.02
C THR A 100 2.95 3.91 -12.41
N ASP A 101 3.70 3.20 -13.24
CA ASP A 101 3.90 3.57 -14.66
C ASP A 101 2.96 2.83 -15.61
N ASP A 102 2.25 1.81 -15.13
CA ASP A 102 1.28 1.03 -15.90
C ASP A 102 0.03 0.78 -15.06
N ILE A 103 -0.89 1.74 -15.11
CA ILE A 103 -2.14 1.70 -14.35
C ILE A 103 -3.05 0.53 -14.80
N ASP A 104 -2.96 0.11 -16.06
CA ASP A 104 -3.74 -1.01 -16.57
C ASP A 104 -3.20 -2.34 -16.04
N ALA A 105 -1.88 -2.52 -15.97
CA ALA A 105 -1.27 -3.67 -15.31
C ALA A 105 -1.59 -3.68 -13.81
N LEU A 106 -1.52 -2.52 -13.13
CA LEU A 106 -1.93 -2.41 -11.73
C LEU A 106 -3.37 -2.92 -11.54
N TYR A 107 -4.31 -2.46 -12.37
CA TYR A 107 -5.71 -2.85 -12.28
C TYR A 107 -5.98 -4.31 -12.58
N ASN A 108 -5.34 -4.86 -13.62
CA ASN A 108 -5.67 -6.20 -14.12
C ASN A 108 -4.88 -7.32 -13.45
N ASN A 109 -3.66 -7.03 -12.99
CA ASN A 109 -2.71 -8.07 -12.58
C ASN A 109 -2.49 -8.13 -11.07
N THR A 110 -2.98 -7.16 -10.29
CA THR A 110 -2.82 -7.19 -8.83
C THR A 110 -3.54 -8.42 -8.23
N VAL A 111 -2.80 -9.25 -7.50
CA VAL A 111 -3.36 -10.38 -6.74
C VAL A 111 -3.07 -10.29 -5.25
N SER A 112 -2.01 -9.56 -4.87
CA SER A 112 -1.59 -9.43 -3.49
C SER A 112 -1.09 -8.02 -3.17
N CYS A 113 -1.05 -7.73 -1.88
CA CYS A 113 -0.56 -6.47 -1.36
C CYS A 113 0.21 -6.66 -0.06
N GLN A 114 1.10 -5.72 0.21
CA GLN A 114 1.79 -5.56 1.49
C GLN A 114 1.62 -4.11 1.92
N TYR A 115 1.49 -3.86 3.21
CA TYR A 115 1.53 -2.52 3.76
C TYR A 115 2.61 -2.39 4.82
N ASN A 116 3.18 -1.21 4.89
CA ASN A 116 4.00 -0.76 5.99
C ASN A 116 3.42 0.57 6.49
N ALA A 117 2.94 0.58 7.73
CA ALA A 117 2.36 1.74 8.37
C ALA A 117 3.15 2.10 9.62
N THR A 118 3.77 3.27 9.61
CA THR A 118 4.42 3.88 10.76
C THR A 118 3.50 4.94 11.37
N VAL A 119 3.91 5.59 12.46
CA VAL A 119 3.18 6.76 12.98
C VAL A 119 3.19 7.96 12.03
N ALA A 120 4.12 8.00 11.06
CA ALA A 120 4.32 9.15 10.18
C ALA A 120 3.70 8.95 8.78
N TYR A 121 3.80 7.74 8.22
CA TYR A 121 3.29 7.44 6.89
C TYR A 121 2.82 5.99 6.74
N VAL A 122 1.90 5.78 5.81
CA VAL A 122 1.49 4.47 5.34
C VAL A 122 1.92 4.29 3.89
N ASN A 123 2.52 3.15 3.60
CA ASN A 123 2.81 2.68 2.28
C ASN A 123 2.09 1.34 2.03
N ILE A 124 1.52 1.18 0.83
CA ILE A 124 0.89 -0.06 0.40
C ILE A 124 1.45 -0.42 -0.97
N ASN A 125 2.04 -1.61 -1.10
CA ASN A 125 2.64 -2.12 -2.32
C ASN A 125 1.72 -3.20 -2.91
N TRP A 126 1.51 -3.17 -4.23
CA TRP A 126 0.71 -4.16 -4.95
C TRP A 126 1.59 -5.02 -5.84
N PHE A 127 1.27 -6.31 -5.89
CA PHE A 127 2.06 -7.28 -6.63
C PHE A 127 1.21 -8.17 -7.53
N ASP A 128 1.79 -8.57 -8.65
CA ASP A 128 1.24 -9.59 -9.54
C ASP A 128 1.44 -11.02 -9.01
N GLY A 129 0.99 -12.01 -9.79
CA GLY A 129 1.12 -13.44 -9.47
C GLY A 129 2.55 -13.93 -9.31
N ASP A 130 3.51 -13.24 -9.92
CA ASP A 130 4.94 -13.55 -9.86
C ASP A 130 5.67 -12.73 -8.78
N SER A 131 4.93 -11.94 -8.00
CA SER A 131 5.43 -11.02 -6.97
C SER A 131 6.24 -9.84 -7.51
N ASN A 132 6.01 -9.41 -8.74
CA ASN A 132 6.56 -8.17 -9.27
C ASN A 132 5.75 -6.98 -8.76
N LEU A 133 6.42 -5.88 -8.42
CA LEU A 133 5.76 -4.65 -7.99
C LEU A 133 5.01 -4.01 -9.16
N LEU A 134 3.71 -3.75 -8.98
CA LEU A 134 2.87 -3.06 -9.96
C LEU A 134 2.67 -1.57 -9.63
N GLY A 135 2.89 -1.20 -8.38
CA GLY A 135 2.76 0.18 -7.91
C GLY A 135 2.66 0.24 -6.40
N ASN A 136 2.67 1.47 -5.86
CA ASN A 136 2.54 1.70 -4.44
C ASN A 136 1.70 2.93 -4.09
N PHE A 137 0.96 2.87 -3.00
CA PHE A 137 0.32 4.00 -2.37
C PHE A 137 1.22 4.63 -1.31
N GLN A 138 1.11 5.95 -1.13
CA GLN A 138 1.66 6.67 0.02
C GLN A 138 0.67 7.72 0.52
N ALA A 139 0.51 7.79 1.85
CA ALA A 139 -0.20 8.84 2.55
C ALA A 139 0.35 9.06 3.95
N ALA A 140 -0.12 10.11 4.62
CA ALA A 140 -0.05 10.21 6.07
C ALA A 140 -0.85 9.05 6.69
N THR A 141 -0.36 8.48 7.78
CA THR A 141 -0.98 7.32 8.41
C THR A 141 -2.27 7.70 9.16
N PRO A 142 -3.39 6.99 8.92
CA PRO A 142 -4.49 6.95 9.88
C PRO A 142 -4.02 6.49 11.25
N SER A 143 -4.55 7.09 12.33
CA SER A 143 -4.13 6.77 13.71
C SER A 143 -4.42 5.31 14.09
N THR A 144 -5.38 4.71 13.38
CA THR A 144 -5.83 3.34 13.52
C THR A 144 -4.96 2.31 12.80
N LEU A 145 -4.00 2.69 11.97
CA LEU A 145 -3.19 1.77 11.15
C LEU A 145 -1.69 1.86 11.50
N VAL A 146 -1.12 0.84 12.13
CA VAL A 146 0.31 0.74 12.45
C VAL A 146 0.77 -0.71 12.29
N GLY A 147 1.99 -0.88 11.80
CA GLY A 147 2.67 -2.16 11.67
C GLY A 147 2.85 -2.58 10.22
N VAL A 148 3.17 -3.85 10.02
CA VAL A 148 3.43 -4.44 8.71
C VAL A 148 2.52 -5.65 8.52
N GLY A 149 1.90 -5.75 7.36
CA GLY A 149 1.15 -6.94 7.00
C GLY A 149 0.89 -7.02 5.52
N GLY A 150 0.13 -8.02 5.12
CA GLY A 150 -0.21 -8.23 3.72
C GLY A 150 -1.44 -9.10 3.57
N GLY A 151 -1.85 -9.26 2.33
CA GLY A 151 -2.99 -10.09 1.99
C GLY A 151 -3.36 -9.97 0.52
N SER A 152 -4.55 -10.43 0.19
CA SER A 152 -5.07 -10.46 -1.17
C SER A 152 -6.12 -9.38 -1.38
N GLY A 153 -6.26 -8.94 -2.64
CA GLY A 153 -7.31 -8.02 -3.05
C GLY A 153 -7.29 -7.82 -4.55
N SER A 154 -8.21 -7.01 -5.04
CA SER A 154 -8.33 -6.69 -6.46
C SER A 154 -8.86 -5.27 -6.66
N TRP A 155 -8.65 -4.73 -7.85
CA TRP A 155 -9.22 -3.46 -8.29
C TRP A 155 -10.57 -3.68 -8.97
N SER A 156 -11.57 -2.87 -8.63
CA SER A 156 -12.90 -2.87 -9.26
C SER A 156 -13.34 -1.45 -9.56
#